data_AF-A0A0D1Z0G1-F1
#
_entry.id   AF-A0A0D1Z0G1-F1
#
_cell.length_a   1.000
_cell.length_b   1.000
_cell.length_c   1.000
_cell.angle_alpha   90.00
_cell.angle_beta   90.00
_cell.angle_gamma   90.00
#
_symmetry.space_group_name_H-M   'P 1'
#
loop_
_entity.id
_entity.type
_entity.pdbx_description
1 polymer ?
#
loop_
_entity_poly.entity_id
_entity_poly.type
_entity_poly.pdbx_seq_one_letter_code
_entity_poly.pdbx_strand_id
1 'polypeptide(L)'
;MGFLAHITNLCEIDLTLKELDYAFDVLGAAGVALGTSYHKSGTVYYLGDALFTPIWDALSTRKAVVLVHPVPSPGMGTINENLPQPAYDFPHETGRAAIDLISNSSNMMRDHAMDCKIILSHAGGDLPFLIDRVAGLMCHGPQVLRLGKSSDDILAEARRFYYDAALSSSPMQMSALLSLLGHDYQDHILLGTDYPPAGMEAIEYFSRQLCDSQVVDVTRVRHNALALLPQFGKK
;
A
#
# COMPACT_ATOMS: atom_id res chain seq x y z
N MET A 1 -6.71 -12.35 -18.65
CA MET A 1 -7.29 -12.40 -17.29
C MET A 1 -6.20 -12.84 -16.33
N GLY A 2 -6.07 -12.24 -15.15
CA GLY A 2 -5.08 -12.66 -14.16
C GLY A 2 -5.47 -12.23 -12.75
N PHE A 3 -4.66 -12.62 -11.77
CA PHE A 3 -4.99 -12.51 -10.34
C PHE A 3 -3.74 -12.20 -9.52
N LEU A 4 -3.95 -11.66 -8.32
CA LEU A 4 -2.93 -11.58 -7.27
C LEU A 4 -3.20 -12.68 -6.24
N ALA A 5 -2.18 -13.43 -5.85
CA ALA A 5 -2.33 -14.47 -4.83
C ALA A 5 -2.40 -13.84 -3.44
N HIS A 6 -3.44 -14.16 -2.67
CA HIS A 6 -3.54 -13.68 -1.29
C HIS A 6 -2.73 -14.56 -0.35
N ILE A 7 -1.77 -13.97 0.36
CA ILE A 7 -0.89 -14.70 1.29
C ILE A 7 -1.44 -14.53 2.71
N THR A 8 -2.00 -15.61 3.26
CA THR A 8 -2.83 -15.53 4.47
C THR A 8 -2.06 -15.46 5.79
N ASN A 9 -0.77 -15.82 5.81
CA ASN A 9 0.01 -15.85 7.05
C ASN A 9 1.51 -15.67 6.79
N LEU A 10 2.03 -14.47 7.04
CA LEU A 10 3.46 -14.18 6.90
C LEU A 10 4.31 -14.65 8.09
N CYS A 11 3.71 -15.01 9.21
CA CYS A 11 4.45 -15.40 10.41
C CYS A 11 4.98 -16.85 10.37
N GLU A 12 4.63 -17.61 9.33
CA GLU A 12 5.20 -18.93 8.99
C GLU A 12 6.09 -18.78 7.75
N ILE A 13 7.33 -18.33 7.95
CA ILE A 13 8.26 -17.91 6.88
C ILE A 13 8.44 -19.00 5.82
N ASP A 14 8.80 -20.23 6.24
CA ASP A 14 9.09 -21.33 5.31
C ASP A 14 7.86 -21.76 4.49
N LEU A 15 6.67 -21.69 5.09
CA LEU A 15 5.42 -21.98 4.38
C LEU A 15 5.07 -20.86 3.42
N THR A 16 5.28 -19.61 3.82
CA THR A 16 5.06 -18.44 2.97
C THR A 16 5.94 -18.48 1.74
N LEU A 17 7.24 -18.78 1.90
CA LEU A 17 8.16 -18.88 0.76
C LEU A 17 7.74 -19.98 -0.24
N LYS A 18 7.30 -21.14 0.25
CA LYS A 18 6.75 -22.21 -0.60
C LYS A 18 5.47 -21.78 -1.32
N GLU A 19 4.60 -21.04 -0.64
CA GLU A 19 3.38 -20.52 -1.24
C GLU A 19 3.70 -19.47 -2.31
N LEU A 20 4.71 -18.61 -2.09
CA LEU A 20 5.18 -17.68 -3.12
C LEU A 20 5.69 -18.41 -4.35
N ASP A 21 6.54 -19.44 -4.18
CA ASP A 21 7.03 -20.26 -5.28
C ASP A 21 5.86 -20.92 -6.04
N TYR A 22 4.89 -21.49 -5.32
CA TYR A 22 3.71 -22.09 -5.95
C TYR A 22 2.84 -21.07 -6.70
N ALA A 23 2.55 -19.93 -6.06
CA ALA A 23 1.72 -18.87 -6.62
C ALA A 23 2.31 -18.31 -7.91
N PHE A 24 3.61 -18.00 -7.93
CA PHE A 24 4.27 -17.44 -9.10
C PHE A 24 4.58 -18.50 -10.16
N ASP A 25 5.20 -19.62 -9.77
CA ASP A 25 5.83 -20.53 -10.73
C ASP A 25 4.86 -21.61 -11.24
N VAL A 26 3.82 -21.92 -10.48
CA VAL A 26 2.81 -22.92 -10.86
C VAL A 26 1.49 -22.28 -11.28
N LEU A 27 0.95 -21.35 -10.48
CA LEU A 27 -0.35 -20.73 -10.78
C LEU A 27 -0.24 -19.52 -11.73
N GLY A 28 0.97 -18.97 -11.92
CA GLY A 28 1.19 -17.81 -12.78
C GLY A 28 0.57 -16.52 -12.23
N ALA A 29 0.57 -16.34 -10.90
CA ALA A 29 0.08 -15.14 -10.25
C ALA A 29 0.79 -13.88 -10.80
N ALA A 30 0.03 -12.81 -11.00
CA ALA A 30 0.57 -11.53 -11.47
C ALA A 30 1.35 -10.76 -10.40
N GLY A 31 1.22 -11.20 -9.15
CA GLY A 31 1.70 -10.55 -7.94
C GLY A 31 0.99 -11.17 -6.73
N VAL A 32 1.13 -10.53 -5.58
CA VAL A 32 0.51 -10.98 -4.33
C VAL A 32 -0.30 -9.87 -3.68
N ALA A 33 -1.28 -10.28 -2.86
CA ALA A 33 -1.99 -9.40 -1.96
C ALA A 33 -1.64 -9.76 -0.52
N LEU A 34 -1.24 -8.77 0.27
CA LEU A 34 -0.86 -8.87 1.67
C LEU A 34 -1.80 -8.02 2.54
N GLY A 35 -2.10 -8.49 3.74
CA GLY A 35 -2.70 -7.66 4.77
C GLY A 35 -1.73 -6.59 5.30
N THR A 36 -2.26 -5.51 5.86
CA THR A 36 -1.46 -4.45 6.53
C THR A 36 -0.70 -4.96 7.74
N SER A 37 -1.20 -5.99 8.43
CA SER A 37 -0.55 -6.63 9.58
C SER A 37 -0.89 -8.11 9.70
N TYR A 38 -0.07 -8.86 10.43
CA TYR A 38 -0.25 -10.27 10.74
C TYR A 38 -0.08 -10.52 12.22
N HIS A 39 -0.86 -11.45 12.78
CA HIS A 39 -0.90 -11.67 14.22
C HIS A 39 -0.48 -13.08 14.56
N LYS A 40 0.45 -13.21 15.52
CA LYS A 40 0.90 -14.49 16.04
C LYS A 40 1.13 -14.38 17.53
N SER A 41 0.51 -15.29 18.28
CA SER A 41 0.68 -15.41 19.74
C SER A 41 0.42 -14.10 20.51
N GLY A 42 -0.57 -13.32 20.08
CA GLY A 42 -0.93 -12.04 20.72
C GLY A 42 -0.06 -10.84 20.33
N THR A 43 0.91 -11.03 19.42
CA THR A 43 1.73 -9.95 18.86
C THR A 43 1.26 -9.58 17.46
N VAL A 44 1.24 -8.27 17.17
CA VAL A 44 0.94 -7.71 15.86
C VAL A 44 2.25 -7.37 15.18
N TYR A 45 2.42 -7.89 13.97
CA TYR A 45 3.56 -7.63 13.10
C TYR A 45 3.08 -6.85 11.89
N TYR A 46 3.63 -5.65 11.69
CA TYR A 46 3.46 -4.91 10.45
C TYR A 46 4.52 -5.34 9.44
N LEU A 47 4.34 -4.92 8.19
CA LEU A 47 5.10 -5.44 7.05
C LEU A 47 6.60 -5.08 7.07
N GLY A 48 7.00 -4.05 7.82
CA GLY A 48 8.39 -3.63 8.01
C GLY A 48 9.14 -4.38 9.12
N ASP A 49 8.48 -5.30 9.84
CA ASP A 49 9.14 -6.11 10.86
C ASP A 49 10.26 -6.99 10.27
N ALA A 50 11.41 -7.07 10.96
CA ALA A 50 12.57 -7.85 10.56
C ALA A 50 12.26 -9.34 10.33
N LEU A 51 11.23 -9.87 10.98
CA LEU A 51 10.74 -11.24 10.77
C LEU A 51 10.41 -11.50 9.29
N PHE A 52 9.93 -10.47 8.56
CA PHE A 52 9.48 -10.61 7.18
C PHE A 52 10.56 -10.30 6.14
N THR A 53 11.79 -10.01 6.54
CA THR A 53 12.92 -9.77 5.63
C THR A 53 13.06 -10.87 4.55
N PRO A 54 13.06 -12.18 4.88
CA PRO A 54 13.23 -13.23 3.85
C PRO A 54 12.10 -13.24 2.81
N ILE A 55 10.90 -12.82 3.20
CA ILE A 55 9.71 -12.77 2.33
C ILE A 55 9.85 -11.59 1.37
N TRP A 56 10.26 -10.43 1.89
CA TRP A 56 10.54 -9.26 1.05
C TRP A 56 11.69 -9.51 0.06
N ASP A 57 12.76 -10.16 0.49
CA ASP A 57 13.87 -10.54 -0.41
C ASP A 57 13.41 -11.44 -1.56
N ALA A 58 12.54 -12.42 -1.26
CA ALA A 58 11.97 -13.33 -2.26
C ALA A 58 11.05 -12.60 -3.26
N LEU A 59 10.24 -11.66 -2.78
CA LEU A 59 9.37 -10.80 -3.60
C LEU A 59 10.19 -9.82 -4.46
N SER A 60 11.23 -9.23 -3.88
CA SER A 60 12.12 -8.26 -4.53
C SER A 60 12.95 -8.91 -5.64
N THR A 61 13.47 -10.12 -5.40
CA THR A 61 14.14 -10.93 -6.43
C THR A 61 13.24 -11.14 -7.67
N ARG A 62 11.92 -11.24 -7.47
CA ARG A 62 10.93 -11.39 -8.54
C ARG A 62 10.44 -10.06 -9.11
N LYS A 63 10.85 -8.93 -8.54
CA LYS A 63 10.32 -7.59 -8.82
C LYS A 63 8.79 -7.56 -8.72
N ALA A 64 8.28 -8.26 -7.71
CA ALA A 64 6.87 -8.60 -7.59
C ALA A 64 5.99 -7.36 -7.45
N VAL A 65 4.77 -7.44 -7.97
CA VAL A 65 3.69 -6.52 -7.62
C VAL A 65 3.06 -7.00 -6.32
N VAL A 66 2.95 -6.09 -5.34
CA VAL A 66 2.46 -6.40 -3.99
C VAL A 66 1.35 -5.42 -3.65
N LEU A 67 0.10 -5.87 -3.60
CA LEU A 67 -1.02 -5.08 -3.10
C LEU A 67 -1.09 -5.20 -1.57
N VAL A 68 -1.03 -4.08 -0.86
CA VAL A 68 -1.21 -4.02 0.59
C VAL A 68 -2.64 -3.55 0.86
N HIS A 69 -3.45 -4.44 1.41
CA HIS A 69 -4.86 -4.20 1.71
C HIS A 69 -5.09 -4.16 3.23
N PRO A 70 -5.88 -3.21 3.74
CA PRO A 70 -6.15 -3.13 5.17
C PRO A 70 -6.85 -4.38 5.70
N VAL A 71 -6.42 -4.80 6.89
CA VAL A 71 -7.08 -5.82 7.70
C VAL A 71 -7.37 -5.23 9.09
N PRO A 72 -8.42 -5.70 9.79
CA PRO A 72 -8.66 -5.29 11.17
C PRO A 72 -7.45 -5.58 12.06
N SER A 73 -6.99 -4.56 12.79
CA SER A 73 -5.92 -4.71 13.78
C SER A 73 -6.48 -5.17 15.13
N PRO A 74 -5.78 -6.00 15.93
CA PRO A 74 -6.25 -6.46 17.22
C PRO A 74 -6.38 -5.26 18.16
N GLY A 75 -7.51 -5.20 18.87
CA GLY A 75 -7.83 -4.06 19.72
C GLY A 75 -8.40 -2.86 18.96
N MET A 76 -8.52 -2.92 17.63
CA MET A 76 -9.29 -1.95 16.85
C MET A 76 -10.79 -2.25 17.03
N GLY A 77 -11.37 -1.66 18.07
CA GLY A 77 -12.83 -1.59 18.21
C GLY A 77 -13.43 -0.61 17.20
N THR A 78 -14.73 -0.69 16.98
CA THR A 78 -15.46 0.36 16.27
C THR A 78 -15.46 1.64 17.11
N ILE A 79 -15.26 2.80 16.48
CA ILE A 79 -15.39 4.10 17.15
C ILE A 79 -16.78 4.25 17.79
N ASN A 80 -17.82 3.84 17.06
CA ASN A 80 -19.18 3.66 17.54
C ASN A 80 -19.94 2.71 16.59
N GLU A 81 -21.14 2.28 16.99
CA GLU A 81 -21.95 1.29 16.24
C GLU A 81 -22.38 1.74 14.84
N ASN A 82 -22.38 3.05 14.54
CA ASN A 82 -22.82 3.60 13.25
C ASN A 82 -21.67 3.77 12.25
N LEU A 83 -20.42 3.60 12.67
CA LEU A 83 -19.26 3.83 11.81
C LEU A 83 -18.53 2.50 11.54
N PRO A 84 -18.74 1.87 10.37
CA PRO A 84 -18.03 0.66 10.01
C PRO A 84 -16.55 0.96 9.76
N GLN A 85 -15.67 0.05 10.18
CA GLN A 85 -14.21 0.23 10.11
C GLN A 85 -13.68 0.58 8.70
N PRO A 86 -14.19 0.00 7.59
CA PRO A 86 -13.78 0.40 6.25
C PRO A 86 -13.94 1.89 5.94
N ALA A 87 -14.91 2.57 6.56
CA ALA A 87 -15.20 3.98 6.28
C ALA A 87 -14.18 4.94 6.90
N TYR A 88 -13.41 4.53 7.92
CA TYR A 88 -12.50 5.43 8.63
C TYR A 88 -11.22 4.75 9.13
N ASP A 89 -11.33 3.61 9.81
CA ASP A 89 -10.18 2.95 10.45
C ASP A 89 -9.25 2.24 9.47
N PHE A 90 -9.77 1.66 8.39
CA PHE A 90 -8.96 0.92 7.41
C PHE A 90 -7.97 1.79 6.62
N PRO A 91 -8.32 3.02 6.19
CA PRO A 91 -7.34 3.97 5.68
C PRO A 91 -6.17 4.22 6.64
N HIS A 92 -6.43 4.32 7.96
CA HIS A 92 -5.37 4.48 8.95
C HIS A 92 -4.44 3.27 9.03
N GLU A 93 -4.97 2.05 8.91
CA GLU A 93 -4.13 0.84 8.87
C GLU A 93 -3.23 0.77 7.64
N THR A 94 -3.71 1.27 6.50
CA THR A 94 -2.88 1.36 5.29
C THR A 94 -1.72 2.33 5.50
N GLY A 95 -1.98 3.52 6.05
CA GLY A 95 -0.94 4.48 6.38
C GLY A 95 0.05 3.97 7.42
N ARG A 96 -0.44 3.27 8.45
CA ARG A 96 0.42 2.60 9.47
C ARG A 96 1.36 1.59 8.85
N ALA A 97 0.86 0.69 8.00
CA ALA A 97 1.72 -0.29 7.33
C ALA A 97 2.77 0.38 6.44
N ALA A 98 2.42 1.45 5.74
CA ALA A 98 3.35 2.20 4.91
C ALA A 98 4.43 2.91 5.75
N ILE A 99 4.05 3.57 6.85
CA ILE A 99 5.01 4.20 7.76
C ILE A 99 5.91 3.15 8.42
N ASP A 100 5.37 2.00 8.81
CA ASP A 100 6.18 0.90 9.36
C ASP A 100 7.23 0.40 8.35
N LEU A 101 6.84 0.19 7.10
CA LEU A 101 7.78 -0.16 6.01
C LEU A 101 8.89 0.89 5.80
N ILE A 102 8.57 2.18 5.94
CA ILE A 102 9.54 3.28 5.80
C ILE A 102 10.42 3.42 7.05
N SER A 103 9.87 3.32 8.25
CA SER A 103 10.51 3.79 9.49
C SER A 103 11.18 2.71 10.35
N ASN A 104 11.00 1.43 10.00
CA ASN A 104 11.60 0.31 10.75
C ASN A 104 13.14 0.34 10.75
N SER A 105 13.72 -0.31 11.75
CA SER A 105 15.18 -0.42 11.92
C SER A 105 15.87 -1.34 10.90
N SER A 106 15.11 -2.19 10.20
CA SER A 106 15.64 -3.13 9.20
C SER A 106 15.80 -2.49 7.82
N ASN A 107 15.48 -1.19 7.68
CA ASN A 107 15.47 -0.49 6.40
C ASN A 107 14.69 -1.23 5.31
N MET A 108 13.55 -1.85 5.65
CA MET A 108 12.82 -2.78 4.79
C MET A 108 12.65 -2.27 3.35
N MET A 109 12.23 -1.01 3.17
CA MET A 109 12.03 -0.40 1.85
C MET A 109 13.30 -0.28 0.99
N ARG A 110 14.47 -0.08 1.61
CA ARG A 110 15.74 0.12 0.89
C ARG A 110 16.48 -1.17 0.65
N ASP A 111 16.51 -2.03 1.65
CA ASP A 111 17.45 -3.15 1.66
C ASP A 111 16.79 -4.44 1.18
N HIS A 112 15.46 -4.56 1.32
CA HIS A 112 14.73 -5.81 1.09
C HIS A 112 13.60 -5.70 0.08
N ALA A 113 12.93 -4.55 -0.01
CA ALA A 113 11.78 -4.33 -0.90
C ALA A 113 12.08 -3.36 -2.06
N MET A 114 13.36 -3.17 -2.40
CA MET A 114 13.78 -2.16 -3.39
C MET A 114 13.21 -2.39 -4.80
N ASP A 115 13.14 -3.65 -5.24
CA ASP A 115 12.66 -3.99 -6.59
C ASP A 115 11.14 -4.30 -6.62
N CYS A 116 10.48 -4.32 -5.46
CA CYS A 116 9.03 -4.53 -5.38
C CYS A 116 8.25 -3.31 -5.88
N LYS A 117 7.12 -3.58 -6.52
CA LYS A 117 6.09 -2.59 -6.86
C LYS A 117 4.95 -2.69 -5.86
N ILE A 118 5.08 -1.99 -4.75
CA ILE A 118 4.13 -2.04 -3.64
C ILE A 118 2.98 -1.06 -3.92
N ILE A 119 1.76 -1.56 -4.00
CA ILE A 119 0.52 -0.80 -4.16
C ILE A 119 -0.13 -0.65 -2.78
N LEU A 120 -0.33 0.58 -2.33
CA LEU A 120 -1.08 0.89 -1.13
C LEU A 120 -2.54 1.13 -1.48
N SER A 121 -3.44 0.51 -0.70
CA SER A 121 -4.87 0.64 -0.91
C SER A 121 -5.41 2.03 -0.62
N HIS A 122 -6.51 2.42 -1.28
CA HIS A 122 -7.32 3.59 -0.91
C HIS A 122 -6.53 4.91 -0.83
N ALA A 123 -5.76 5.19 -1.87
CA ALA A 123 -4.84 6.33 -2.03
C ALA A 123 -3.74 6.39 -0.97
N GLY A 124 -3.38 5.24 -0.37
CA GLY A 124 -2.40 5.16 0.70
C GLY A 124 -2.95 5.56 2.07
N GLY A 125 -4.26 5.66 2.20
CA GLY A 125 -4.91 6.06 3.44
C GLY A 125 -4.56 7.49 3.85
N ASP A 126 -4.06 7.66 5.07
CA ASP A 126 -3.63 8.96 5.60
C ASP A 126 -2.15 9.29 5.35
N LEU A 127 -1.38 8.38 4.72
CA LEU A 127 0.03 8.57 4.42
C LEU A 127 0.31 9.89 3.68
N PRO A 128 -0.36 10.21 2.55
CA PRO A 128 -0.05 11.44 1.80
C PRO A 128 -0.27 12.71 2.60
N PHE A 129 -1.16 12.67 3.60
CA PHE A 129 -1.45 13.81 4.46
C PHE A 129 -0.48 13.93 5.65
N LEU A 130 0.07 12.81 6.13
CA LEU A 130 0.87 12.76 7.36
C LEU A 130 2.38 12.59 7.15
N ILE A 131 2.84 12.24 5.94
CA ILE A 131 4.25 11.89 5.71
C ILE A 131 5.22 13.03 6.04
N ASP A 132 4.90 14.28 5.71
CA ASP A 132 5.74 15.44 6.07
C ASP A 132 5.82 15.66 7.59
N ARG A 133 4.73 15.35 8.31
CA ARG A 133 4.74 15.39 9.78
C ARG A 133 5.69 14.35 10.34
N VAL A 134 5.68 13.14 9.78
CA VAL A 134 6.59 12.06 10.17
C VAL A 134 8.03 12.46 9.89
N ALA A 135 8.36 12.90 8.67
CA ALA A 135 9.69 13.38 8.31
C ALA A 135 10.16 14.53 9.21
N GLY A 136 9.29 15.50 9.48
CA GLY A 136 9.57 16.62 10.37
C GLY A 136 9.96 16.17 11.79
N LEU A 137 9.13 15.34 12.40
CA LEU A 137 9.37 14.86 13.77
C LEU A 137 10.56 13.90 13.88
N MET A 138 10.71 12.98 12.94
CA MET A 138 11.73 11.94 12.97
C MET A 138 13.10 12.42 12.47
N CYS A 139 13.22 13.57 11.82
CA CYS A 139 14.51 14.10 11.40
C CYS A 139 14.93 15.34 12.21
N HIS A 140 13.97 16.15 12.65
CA HIS A 140 14.24 17.44 13.29
C HIS A 140 13.78 17.51 14.75
N GLY A 141 13.00 16.53 15.23
CA GLY A 141 12.55 16.45 16.60
C GLY A 141 13.66 16.13 17.62
N PRO A 142 13.29 15.90 18.89
CA PRO A 142 14.19 15.42 19.94
C PRO A 142 14.99 14.19 19.49
N GLN A 143 16.25 14.07 19.90
CA GLN A 143 17.14 12.98 19.44
C GLN A 143 16.56 11.58 19.64
N VAL A 144 15.80 11.35 20.72
CA VAL A 144 15.15 10.05 21.01
C VAL A 144 14.12 9.64 19.95
N LEU A 145 13.58 10.58 19.19
CA LEU A 145 12.62 10.31 18.12
C LEU A 145 13.30 10.17 16.75
N ARG A 146 14.62 10.44 16.67
CA ARG A 146 15.29 10.54 15.38
C ARG A 146 15.55 9.18 14.76
N LEU A 147 15.23 9.05 13.48
CA LEU A 147 15.70 7.95 12.65
C LEU A 147 17.10 8.24 12.10
N GLY A 148 17.81 7.19 11.71
CA GLY A 148 19.02 7.31 10.88
C GLY A 148 18.74 7.70 9.42
N LYS A 149 17.62 8.38 9.13
CA LYS A 149 17.16 8.77 7.80
C LYS A 149 16.95 10.29 7.72
N SER A 150 17.20 10.87 6.54
CA SER A 150 16.86 12.27 6.25
C SER A 150 15.36 12.44 5.97
N SER A 151 14.87 13.68 5.88
CA SER A 151 13.50 13.95 5.45
C SER A 151 13.28 13.54 3.99
N ASP A 152 14.27 13.81 3.14
CA ASP A 152 14.22 13.51 1.71
C ASP A 152 14.17 12.01 1.47
N ASP A 153 14.93 11.27 2.27
CA ASP A 153 14.95 9.82 2.36
C ASP A 153 13.55 9.22 2.64
N ILE A 154 12.85 9.73 3.65
CA ILE A 154 11.50 9.29 4.04
C ILE A 154 10.50 9.60 2.92
N LEU A 155 10.56 10.81 2.37
CA LEU A 155 9.68 11.23 1.27
C LEU A 155 9.96 10.44 -0.01
N ALA A 156 11.23 10.14 -0.32
CA ALA A 156 11.60 9.34 -1.47
C ALA A 156 11.05 7.92 -1.37
N GLU A 157 11.12 7.29 -0.19
CA GLU A 157 10.52 5.98 0.03
C GLU A 157 8.99 6.01 -0.10
N ALA A 158 8.33 7.05 0.42
CA ALA A 158 6.89 7.22 0.25
C ALA A 158 6.49 7.39 -1.23
N ARG A 159 7.26 8.15 -2.03
CA ARG A 159 7.00 8.33 -3.48
C ARG A 159 7.14 7.03 -4.28
N ARG A 160 7.92 6.07 -3.80
CA ARG A 160 8.13 4.78 -4.49
C ARG A 160 6.91 3.86 -4.45
N PHE A 161 5.99 4.06 -3.52
CA PHE A 161 4.73 3.31 -3.52
C PHE A 161 3.88 3.67 -4.74
N TYR A 162 3.09 2.69 -5.18
CA TYR A 162 1.94 2.88 -6.04
C TYR A 162 0.70 3.03 -5.16
N TYR A 163 -0.34 3.67 -5.68
CA TYR A 163 -1.52 4.06 -4.92
C TYR A 163 -2.77 3.77 -5.76
N ASP A 164 -3.61 2.82 -5.36
CA ASP A 164 -4.90 2.68 -6.03
C ASP A 164 -5.90 3.73 -5.52
N ALA A 165 -6.76 4.24 -6.40
CA ALA A 165 -7.71 5.29 -6.06
C ALA A 165 -9.06 4.77 -5.53
N ALA A 166 -9.19 3.47 -5.19
CA ALA A 166 -10.45 2.90 -4.76
C ALA A 166 -10.95 3.59 -3.48
N LEU A 167 -12.18 4.10 -3.52
CA LEU A 167 -12.84 4.77 -2.40
C LEU A 167 -12.13 6.03 -1.86
N SER A 168 -11.12 6.53 -2.57
CA SER A 168 -10.28 7.65 -2.13
C SER A 168 -9.88 8.54 -3.31
N SER A 169 -10.86 9.00 -4.07
CA SER A 169 -10.65 9.73 -5.33
C SER A 169 -11.15 11.18 -5.32
N SER A 170 -11.46 11.73 -4.14
CA SER A 170 -11.89 13.13 -4.03
C SER A 170 -10.78 14.09 -4.50
N PRO A 171 -11.11 15.31 -4.98
CA PRO A 171 -10.12 16.30 -5.37
C PRO A 171 -9.08 16.59 -4.28
N MET A 172 -9.51 16.59 -3.01
CA MET A 172 -8.64 16.80 -1.85
C MET A 172 -7.61 15.68 -1.69
N GLN A 173 -8.07 14.42 -1.74
CA GLN A 173 -7.20 13.25 -1.61
C GLN A 173 -6.20 13.18 -2.76
N MET A 174 -6.67 13.37 -4.00
CA MET A 174 -5.82 13.35 -5.18
C MET A 174 -4.81 14.51 -5.18
N SER A 175 -5.18 15.69 -4.70
CA SER A 175 -4.26 16.83 -4.61
C SER A 175 -3.15 16.59 -3.58
N ALA A 176 -3.48 16.01 -2.42
CA ALA A 176 -2.48 15.63 -1.42
C ALA A 176 -1.52 14.56 -1.97
N LEU A 177 -2.07 13.53 -2.63
CA LEU A 177 -1.28 12.47 -3.24
C LEU A 177 -0.35 13.01 -4.35
N LEU A 178 -0.85 13.86 -5.25
CA LEU A 178 -0.03 14.50 -6.28
C LEU A 178 1.06 15.39 -5.68
N SER A 179 0.78 16.08 -4.57
CA SER A 179 1.77 16.91 -3.88
C SER A 179 2.91 16.05 -3.31
N LEU A 180 2.59 14.88 -2.77
CA LEU A 180 3.60 13.90 -2.34
C LEU A 180 4.41 13.37 -3.53
N LEU A 181 3.73 12.87 -4.58
CA LEU A 181 4.35 12.23 -5.74
C LEU A 181 5.23 13.19 -6.55
N GLY A 182 4.84 14.46 -6.64
CA GLY A 182 5.49 15.42 -7.53
C GLY A 182 5.27 15.05 -9.00
N HIS A 183 6.07 15.65 -9.89
CA HIS A 183 5.91 15.47 -11.34
C HIS A 183 6.34 14.07 -11.81
N ASP A 184 7.38 13.51 -11.18
CA ASP A 184 8.08 12.32 -11.69
C ASP A 184 7.40 11.00 -11.35
N TYR A 185 6.43 11.00 -10.44
CA TYR A 185 5.74 9.79 -9.95
C TYR A 185 4.23 9.82 -10.19
N GLN A 186 3.72 10.67 -11.07
CA GLN A 186 2.28 10.72 -11.35
C GLN A 186 1.73 9.43 -12.00
N ASP A 187 2.61 8.60 -12.55
CA ASP A 187 2.29 7.26 -13.05
C ASP A 187 2.10 6.22 -11.93
N HIS A 188 2.33 6.60 -10.67
CA HIS A 188 2.10 5.73 -9.51
C HIS A 188 0.65 5.71 -9.01
N ILE A 189 -0.24 6.54 -9.56
CA ILE A 189 -1.68 6.51 -9.25
C ILE A 189 -2.37 5.49 -10.17
N LEU A 190 -3.06 4.53 -9.57
CA LEU A 190 -3.71 3.39 -10.24
C LEU A 190 -5.24 3.45 -10.10
N LEU A 191 -5.93 2.89 -11.08
CA LEU A 191 -7.38 2.71 -11.00
C LEU A 191 -7.72 1.51 -10.11
N GLY A 192 -8.52 1.74 -9.08
CA GLY A 192 -9.11 0.71 -8.22
C GLY A 192 -10.58 1.01 -7.95
N THR A 193 -11.37 -0.02 -7.63
CA THR A 193 -12.81 0.13 -7.31
C THR A 193 -13.21 -0.46 -5.97
N ASP A 194 -12.43 -1.41 -5.44
CA ASP A 194 -12.80 -2.21 -4.26
C ASP A 194 -14.14 -2.97 -4.45
N TYR A 195 -14.36 -3.47 -5.67
CA TYR A 195 -15.45 -4.40 -5.97
C TYR A 195 -15.13 -5.83 -5.49
N PRO A 196 -16.09 -6.59 -4.94
CA PRO A 196 -17.47 -6.18 -4.59
C PRO A 196 -17.70 -5.46 -3.23
N PRO A 197 -16.78 -5.42 -2.23
CA PRO A 197 -17.10 -4.89 -0.89
C PRO A 197 -17.72 -3.50 -0.86
N ALA A 198 -17.25 -2.58 -1.69
CA ALA A 198 -17.73 -1.20 -1.72
C ALA A 198 -19.21 -1.06 -2.12
N GLY A 199 -19.74 -2.01 -2.90
CA GLY A 199 -21.03 -1.87 -3.56
C GLY A 199 -21.03 -0.86 -4.70
N MET A 200 -21.96 -1.03 -5.65
CA MET A 200 -21.96 -0.25 -6.89
C MET A 200 -22.19 1.25 -6.68
N GLU A 201 -23.03 1.64 -5.71
CA GLU A 201 -23.34 3.06 -5.45
C GLU A 201 -22.11 3.84 -4.96
N ALA A 202 -21.32 3.26 -4.06
CA ALA A 202 -20.07 3.88 -3.60
C ALA A 202 -19.04 3.93 -4.73
N ILE A 203 -18.90 2.84 -5.50
CA ILE A 203 -18.03 2.80 -6.68
C ILE A 203 -18.38 3.92 -7.66
N GLU A 204 -19.66 4.11 -7.97
CA GLU A 204 -20.11 5.18 -8.85
C GLU A 204 -19.83 6.56 -8.26
N TYR A 205 -20.09 6.77 -6.97
CA TYR A 205 -19.83 8.03 -6.28
C TYR A 205 -18.34 8.43 -6.39
N PHE A 206 -17.43 7.53 -6.04
CA PHE A 206 -15.99 7.80 -6.11
C PHE A 206 -15.47 7.86 -7.55
N SER A 207 -16.02 7.06 -8.48
CA SER A 207 -15.64 7.14 -9.89
C SER A 207 -16.01 8.49 -10.50
N ARG A 208 -17.17 9.06 -10.14
CA ARG A 208 -17.56 10.42 -10.57
C ARG A 208 -16.61 11.47 -10.02
N GLN A 209 -16.23 11.40 -8.74
CA GLN A 209 -15.24 12.32 -8.17
C GLN A 209 -13.91 12.27 -8.93
N LEU A 210 -13.44 11.07 -9.30
CA LEU A 210 -12.21 10.90 -10.06
C LEU A 210 -12.31 11.54 -11.45
N CYS A 211 -13.43 11.32 -12.14
CA CYS A 211 -13.66 11.82 -13.51
C CYS A 211 -13.92 13.33 -13.57
N ASP A 212 -14.70 13.87 -12.63
CA ASP A 212 -15.20 15.24 -12.69
C ASP A 212 -14.19 16.25 -12.13
N SER A 213 -13.33 15.85 -11.20
CA SER A 213 -12.38 16.77 -10.55
C SER A 213 -11.27 17.26 -11.48
N GLN A 214 -10.92 16.49 -12.51
CA GLN A 214 -9.78 16.72 -13.41
C GLN A 214 -8.42 16.94 -12.72
N VAL A 215 -8.32 16.64 -11.42
CA VAL A 215 -7.07 16.72 -10.65
C VAL A 215 -6.05 15.72 -11.20
N VAL A 216 -6.53 14.56 -11.65
CA VAL A 216 -5.75 13.54 -12.36
C VAL A 216 -6.41 13.22 -13.70
N ASP A 217 -5.60 12.93 -14.71
CA ASP A 217 -6.11 12.42 -15.99
C ASP A 217 -6.47 10.94 -15.84
N VAL A 218 -7.77 10.64 -15.84
CA VAL A 218 -8.31 9.27 -15.71
C VAL A 218 -7.80 8.34 -16.82
N THR A 219 -7.55 8.85 -18.02
CA THR A 219 -6.98 8.07 -19.12
C THR A 219 -5.57 7.61 -18.76
N ARG A 220 -4.78 8.48 -18.12
CA ARG A 220 -3.45 8.17 -17.61
C ARG A 220 -3.51 7.16 -16.47
N VAL A 221 -4.41 7.35 -15.48
CA VAL A 221 -4.58 6.43 -14.35
C VAL A 221 -4.91 5.00 -14.82
N ARG A 222 -5.74 4.86 -15.86
CA ARG A 222 -6.01 3.56 -16.50
C ARG A 222 -4.77 2.99 -17.18
N HIS A 223 -4.00 3.81 -17.89
CA HIS A 223 -2.78 3.39 -18.56
C HIS A 223 -1.72 2.90 -17.57
N ASN A 224 -1.55 3.60 -16.45
CA ASN A 224 -0.60 3.25 -15.38
C ASN A 224 -0.83 1.81 -14.87
N ALA A 225 -2.08 1.45 -14.60
CA ALA A 225 -2.42 0.09 -14.17
C ALA A 225 -2.04 -0.99 -15.19
N LEU A 226 -2.23 -0.71 -16.49
CA LEU A 226 -1.84 -1.62 -17.56
C LEU A 226 -0.32 -1.67 -17.78
N ALA A 227 0.39 -0.58 -17.54
CA ALA A 227 1.86 -0.56 -17.58
C ALA A 227 2.44 -1.41 -16.43
N LEU A 228 1.81 -1.34 -15.25
CA LEU A 228 2.23 -2.11 -14.08
C LEU A 228 1.90 -3.61 -14.19
N LEU A 229 0.71 -3.91 -14.73
CA LEU A 229 0.16 -5.26 -14.87
C LEU A 229 -0.24 -5.55 -16.33
N PRO A 230 0.74 -5.61 -17.26
CA PRO A 230 0.48 -5.73 -18.71
C PRO A 230 -0.30 -7.00 -19.10
N GLN A 231 -0.21 -8.06 -18.30
CA GLN A 231 -0.98 -9.29 -18.46
C GLN A 231 -2.50 -9.09 -18.35
N PHE A 232 -2.96 -8.00 -17.72
CA PHE A 232 -4.39 -7.69 -17.61
C PHE A 232 -4.93 -6.97 -18.87
N GLY A 233 -4.05 -6.44 -19.71
CA GLY A 233 -4.40 -5.80 -20.98
C GLY A 233 -4.54 -6.76 -22.17
N LYS A 234 -4.07 -8.00 -22.03
CA LYS A 234 -4.15 -9.02 -23.10
C LYS A 234 -5.57 -9.63 -23.11
N LYS A 235 -6.32 -9.34 -24.17
CA LYS A 235 -7.57 -10.03 -24.53
C LYS A 235 -7.25 -11.33 -25.27
#